data_AF-A6T068-F1
#
_entry.id   AF-A6T068-F1
#
_cell.length_a   1.000
_cell.length_b   1.000
_cell.length_c   1.000
_cell.angle_alpha   90.00
_cell.angle_beta   90.00
_cell.angle_gamma   90.00
#
_symmetry.space_group_name_H-M   'P 1'
#
loop_
_entity.id
_entity.type
_entity.pdbx_description
1 polymer ?
#
loop_
_entity_poly.entity_id
_entity_poly.type
_entity_poly.pdbx_seq_one_letter_code
_entity_poly.pdbx_strand_id
1 'polypeptide(L)' 'MSEWISIKERFPAEKEKVLIFFVESNRWPDFAVAYYVNICGKKSWSVNAVGGHEWDNYFHDDEITHWMPLPAPPEQK' A
#
# COMPACT_ATOMS: atom_id res chain seq x y z
N MET A 1 -5.75 -17.95 3.89
CA MET A 1 -5.36 -16.82 4.76
C MET A 1 -4.26 -16.09 4.03
N SER A 2 -4.45 -14.83 3.68
CA SER A 2 -3.43 -14.06 2.97
C SER A 2 -2.28 -13.76 3.93
N GLU A 3 -1.06 -14.12 3.53
CA GLU A 3 0.16 -13.81 4.29
C GLU A 3 0.68 -12.42 3.90
N TRP A 4 1.38 -11.77 4.83
CA TRP A 4 2.09 -10.52 4.55
C TRP A 4 3.35 -10.82 3.74
N ILE A 5 3.49 -10.15 2.59
CA ILE A 5 4.60 -10.31 1.66
C ILE A 5 5.55 -9.12 1.86
N SER A 6 6.85 -9.40 2.03
CA SER A 6 7.85 -8.34 2.11
C SER A 6 8.09 -7.72 0.73
N ILE A 7 8.20 -6.39 0.68
CA ILE A 7 8.49 -5.68 -0.59
C ILE A 7 9.86 -6.07 -1.16
N LYS A 8 10.79 -6.52 -0.29
CA LYS A 8 12.10 -7.03 -0.71
C LYS A 8 12.02 -8.32 -1.53
N GLU A 9 10.97 -9.10 -1.33
CA GLU A 9 10.76 -10.36 -2.06
C GLU A 9 10.04 -10.11 -3.37
N ARG A 10 8.95 -9.31 -3.32
CA ARG A 10 8.09 -9.07 -4.47
C ARG A 10 7.26 -7.80 -4.33
N PHE A 11 7.13 -7.08 -5.43
CA PHE A 11 6.14 -6.02 -5.61
C PHE A 11 4.79 -6.56 -6.12
N PRO A 12 3.66 -5.96 -5.73
CA PRO A 12 2.36 -6.30 -6.30
C PRO A 12 2.28 -5.90 -7.78
N ALA A 13 1.24 -6.35 -8.48
CA ALA A 13 1.03 -5.92 -9.86
C ALA A 13 0.71 -4.42 -9.92
N GLU A 14 1.02 -3.78 -11.05
CA GLU A 14 0.74 -2.36 -11.23
C GLU A 14 -0.78 -2.10 -11.14
N LYS A 15 -1.18 -1.07 -10.37
CA LYS A 15 -2.58 -0.71 -10.07
C LYS A 15 -3.38 -1.76 -9.30
N GLU A 16 -2.74 -2.81 -8.79
CA GLU A 16 -3.37 -3.76 -7.87
C GLU A 16 -3.56 -3.10 -6.50
N LYS A 17 -4.79 -3.14 -5.97
CA LYS A 17 -5.09 -2.63 -4.64
C LYS A 17 -4.68 -3.67 -3.59
N VAL A 18 -3.78 -3.26 -2.72
CA VAL A 18 -3.26 -4.08 -1.63
C VAL A 18 -3.32 -3.31 -0.32
N LEU A 19 -3.34 -4.02 0.80
CA LEU A 19 -3.15 -3.41 2.09
C LEU A 19 -1.65 -3.33 2.36
N ILE A 20 -1.16 -2.16 2.74
CA ILE A 20 0.24 -1.92 3.08
C ILE A 20 0.38 -1.68 4.58
N PHE A 21 1.53 -2.05 5.12
CA PHE A 21 1.97 -1.69 6.46
C PHE A 21 3.17 -0.75 6.34
N PHE A 22 3.05 0.44 6.92
CA PHE A 22 4.06 1.48 6.83
C PHE A 22 4.45 2.01 8.22
N VAL A 23 5.70 2.44 8.33
CA VAL A 23 6.26 3.02 9.55
C VAL A 23 6.86 4.37 9.17
N GLU A 24 6.10 5.44 9.40
CA GLU A 24 6.60 6.80 9.22
C GLU A 24 7.45 7.19 10.43
N SER A 25 8.60 7.81 10.20
CA SER A 25 9.61 8.13 11.23
C SER A 25 9.11 8.89 12.46
N ASN A 26 7.93 9.54 12.37
CA ASN A 26 7.29 10.30 13.45
C ASN A 26 5.86 9.84 13.80
N ARG A 27 5.40 8.68 13.30
CA ARG A 27 4.06 8.16 13.60
C ARG A 27 4.10 6.73 14.12
N TRP A 28 2.98 6.33 14.71
CA TRP A 28 2.75 4.94 15.08
C TRP A 28 2.60 4.12 13.80
N PRO A 29 3.04 2.86 13.80
CA PRO A 29 2.84 1.98 12.65
C PRO A 29 1.36 1.90 12.29
N ASP A 30 1.05 2.03 10.99
CA ASP A 30 -0.33 2.07 10.52
C ASP A 30 -0.49 1.26 9.21
N PHE A 31 -1.75 1.01 8.85
CA PHE A 31 -2.13 0.27 7.65
C PHE A 31 -2.98 1.12 6.72
N ALA A 32 -2.71 1.02 5.42
CA ALA A 32 -3.44 1.77 4.40
C ALA A 32 -3.73 0.90 3.19
N VAL A 33 -4.75 1.25 2.40
CA VAL A 33 -4.97 0.65 1.10
C VAL A 33 -4.21 1.46 0.06
N ALA A 34 -3.25 0.81 -0.60
CA ALA A 34 -2.42 1.44 -1.61
C ALA A 34 -2.33 0.57 -2.86
N TYR A 35 -1.82 1.16 -3.94
CA TYR A 35 -1.50 0.45 -5.17
C TYR A 35 -0.18 0.97 -5.73
N TYR A 36 0.57 0.07 -6.34
CA TYR A 36 1.87 0.38 -6.91
C TYR A 36 1.71 0.95 -8.33
N VAL A 37 2.30 2.11 -8.60
CA VAL A 37 2.20 2.79 -9.89
C VAL A 37 3.56 3.13 -10.47
N ASN A 38 3.65 3.16 -11.79
CA ASN A 38 4.77 3.74 -12.51
C ASN A 38 4.34 5.06 -13.16
N ILE A 39 4.81 6.18 -12.62
CA ILE A 39 4.54 7.52 -13.15
C ILE A 39 5.84 8.03 -13.79
N CYS A 40 5.84 8.18 -15.12
CA CYS A 40 6.97 8.73 -15.87
C CYS A 40 8.32 8.03 -15.59
N GLY A 41 8.31 6.71 -15.39
CA GLY A 41 9.52 5.92 -15.11
C GLY A 41 9.90 5.86 -13.64
N LYS A 42 9.19 6.58 -12.76
CA LYS A 42 9.35 6.49 -11.31
C LYS A 42 8.26 5.60 -10.75
N LYS A 43 8.68 4.53 -10.07
CA LYS A 43 7.77 3.66 -9.34
C LYS A 43 7.53 4.23 -7.95
N SER A 44 6.28 4.25 -7.50
CA SER A 44 5.90 4.77 -6.19
C SER A 44 4.56 4.17 -5.76
N TRP A 45 4.30 4.19 -4.46
CA TRP A 45 3.04 3.77 -3.88
C TRP A 45 2.06 4.93 -3.88
N SER A 46 0.88 4.70 -4.45
CA SER A 46 -0.24 5.64 -4.37
C SER A 46 -1.25 5.12 -3.35
N VAL A 47 -1.58 5.97 -2.38
CA VAL A 47 -2.45 5.65 -1.26
C VAL A 47 -3.85 6.17 -1.56
N ASN A 48 -4.86 5.35 -1.31
CA ASN A 48 -6.21 5.89 -1.15
C ASN A 48 -6.32 6.36 0.29
N ALA A 49 -6.00 7.64 0.55
CA ALA A 49 -5.92 8.20 1.90
C ALA A 49 -7.14 7.84 2.76
N VAL A 50 -6.87 7.22 3.91
CA VAL A 50 -7.78 7.17 5.05
C VAL A 50 -7.52 8.47 5.82
N GLY A 51 -8.40 9.48 5.69
CA GLY A 51 -8.31 10.71 6.52
C GLY A 51 -8.31 12.06 5.82
N GLY A 52 -8.73 12.17 4.55
CA GLY A 52 -9.15 13.46 3.98
C GLY A 52 -8.04 14.47 3.60
N HIS A 53 -6.76 14.07 3.63
CA HIS A 53 -5.66 14.88 3.09
C HIS A 53 -5.21 14.33 1.74
N GLU A 54 -5.72 14.94 0.67
CA GLU A 54 -5.52 14.52 -0.73
C GLU A 54 -4.11 14.81 -1.29
N TRP A 55 -3.25 15.45 -0.50
CA TRP A 55 -1.98 16.01 -0.98
C TRP A 55 -0.74 15.18 -0.57
N ASP A 56 -0.86 14.27 0.40
CA ASP A 56 0.22 13.38 0.89
C ASP A 56 0.05 11.92 0.42
N ASN A 57 -0.52 11.73 -0.78
CA ASN A 57 -0.94 10.41 -1.29
C ASN A 57 0.20 9.49 -1.80
N TYR A 58 1.46 9.82 -1.51
CA TYR A 58 2.61 9.06 -1.96
C TYR A 58 3.54 8.73 -0.81
N PHE A 59 3.74 7.43 -0.58
CA PHE A 59 4.80 6.96 0.30
C PHE A 59 6.04 6.64 -0.53
N HIS A 60 7.21 6.86 0.07
CA HIS A 60 8.44 6.35 -0.49
C HIS A 60 8.56 4.84 -0.22
N ASP A 61 9.24 4.12 -1.13
CA ASP A 61 9.36 2.66 -1.04
C ASP A 61 10.05 2.19 0.27
N ASP A 62 10.82 3.05 0.93
CA ASP A 62 11.49 2.79 2.21
C ASP A 62 10.57 2.88 3.43
N GLU A 63 9.40 3.51 3.30
CA GLU A 63 8.43 3.65 4.40
C GLU A 63 7.50 2.44 4.51
N ILE A 64 7.34 1.69 3.40
CA ILE A 64 6.48 0.52 3.33
C ILE A 64 7.35 -0.73 3.42
N THR A 65 7.00 -1.62 4.35
CA THR A 65 7.81 -2.83 4.59
C THR A 65 7.14 -4.09 4.06
N HIS A 66 5.81 -4.16 4.17
CA HIS A 66 5.03 -5.34 3.82
C HIS A 66 3.70 -4.95 3.18
N TRP A 67 3.19 -5.82 2.32
CA TRP A 67 1.85 -5.70 1.74
C TRP A 67 1.10 -7.04 1.80
N MET A 68 -0.22 -6.98 1.73
CA MET A 68 -1.07 -8.15 1.58
C MET A 68 -2.14 -7.90 0.51
N PRO A 69 -2.49 -8.90 -0.31
CA PRO A 69 -3.60 -8.77 -1.24
C PRO A 69 -4.90 -8.55 -0.49
N LEU A 70 -5.76 -7.67 -1.01
CA LEU A 70 -7.07 -7.44 -0.41
C LEU A 70 -7.91 -8.73 -0.48
N PRO A 71 -8.58 -9.12 0.62
CA PRO A 71 -9.49 -10.24 0.58
C PRO A 71 -10.63 -9.95 -0.41
N ALA A 72 -11.17 -10.99 -1.02
CA ALA A 72 -12.38 -10.85 -1.83
C ALA A 72 -13.46 -10.15 -0.99
N PRO A 73 -14.25 -9.24 -1.59
CA PRO A 73 -15.35 -8.61 -0.88
C PRO A 73 -16.28 -9.71 -0.34
N PRO A 74 -16.84 -9.53 0.87
CA PRO A 74 -17.78 -10.50 1.41
C PRO A 74 -18.96 -10.66 0.45
N GLU A 75 -19.41 -11.89 0.24
CA GLU A 75 -20.61 -12.16 -0.54
C GLU A 75 -21.78 -11.41 0.11
N GLN A 76 -22.46 -10.57 -0.68
CA GLN A 76 -23.66 -9.89 -0.22
C GLN A 76 -24.74 -10.95 0.07
N LYS A 77 -25.20 -11.02 1.32
CA LYS A 77 -26.32 -11.86 1.73
C LYS A 77 -27.66 -11.25 1.33
#